data_AF-A0A538U5Z7-F1
#
_entry.id   AF-A0A538U5Z7-F1
#
_cell.length_a   1.000
_cell.length_b   1.000
_cell.length_c   1.000
_cell.angle_alpha   90.00
_cell.angle_beta   90.00
_cell.angle_gamma   90.00
#
_symmetry.space_group_name_H-M   'P 1'
#
loop_
_entity.id
_entity.type
_entity.pdbx_description
1 polymer ?
#
loop_
_entity_poly.entity_id
_entity_poly.type
_entity_poly.pdbx_seq_one_letter_code
_entity_poly.pdbx_strand_id
1 'polypeptide(L)'
;MKTFALLVALMILGVSYIAAQPEDESKEGGATQTALHDSSRAGVRGPQAPYKMPPLGKALLDNLHNKLIHFPIVLTLVAAVMVIVARKKPQYEPVAYWLVWAAALSVIPAYFTGKAAEQHFEGKPKEWLAEFHEKQGIVIAITQALWVLSMLKAQTRRFAWIIGILLACMVLGQGFTGGLLAHGH
;
A
#
# COMPACT_ATOMS: atom_id res chain seq x y z
N MET A 1 -8.41 -1.03 29.20
CA MET A 1 -8.62 -2.24 28.36
C MET A 1 -9.86 -2.13 27.47
N LYS A 2 -11.02 -1.66 27.98
CA LYS A 2 -12.25 -1.51 27.19
C LYS A 2 -12.14 -0.53 26.00
N THR A 3 -11.37 0.55 26.14
CA THR A 3 -11.19 1.58 25.10
C THR A 3 -10.34 1.13 23.91
N PHE A 4 -9.33 0.30 24.14
CA PHE A 4 -8.45 -0.22 23.09
C PHE A 4 -9.15 -1.29 22.23
N ALA A 5 -9.92 -2.17 22.86
CA ALA A 5 -10.76 -3.15 22.14
C ALA A 5 -11.86 -2.46 21.32
N LEU A 6 -12.43 -1.36 21.82
CA LEU A 6 -13.43 -0.57 21.12
C LEU A 6 -12.85 0.11 19.86
N LEU A 7 -11.63 0.65 19.93
CA LEU A 7 -10.94 1.24 18.77
C LEU A 7 -10.61 0.19 17.69
N VAL A 8 -10.15 -0.99 18.10
CA VAL A 8 -9.88 -2.10 17.17
C VAL A 8 -11.17 -2.62 16.53
N ALA A 9 -12.27 -2.71 17.29
CA ALA A 9 -13.57 -3.10 16.77
C ALA A 9 -14.16 -2.04 15.81
N LEU A 10 -14.01 -0.75 16.10
CA LEU A 10 -14.43 0.35 15.23
C LEU A 10 -13.65 0.38 13.91
N MET A 11 -12.36 0.04 13.93
CA MET A 11 -11.54 -0.07 12.71
C MET A 11 -11.98 -1.24 11.82
N ILE A 12 -12.29 -2.41 12.41
CA ILE A 12 -12.78 -3.58 11.67
C ILE A 12 -14.16 -3.31 11.07
N LEU A 13 -15.05 -2.62 11.80
CA LEU A 13 -16.39 -2.27 11.33
C LEU A 13 -16.40 -1.13 10.30
N GLY A 14 -15.45 -0.20 10.36
CA GLY A 14 -15.29 0.87 9.37
C GLY A 14 -14.92 0.34 7.98
N VAL A 15 -14.12 -0.73 7.91
CA VAL A 15 -13.79 -1.41 6.65
C VAL A 15 -15.03 -2.10 6.05
N SER A 16 -15.90 -2.67 6.87
CA SER A 16 -17.14 -3.30 6.40
C SER A 16 -18.20 -2.30 5.92
N TYR A 17 -18.24 -1.08 6.46
CA TYR A 17 -19.21 -0.05 6.06
C TYR A 17 -18.87 0.58 4.70
N ILE A 18 -17.59 0.68 4.37
CA ILE A 18 -17.12 1.21 3.07
C ILE A 18 -17.41 0.22 1.93
N ALA A 19 -17.43 -1.09 2.21
CA ALA A 19 -17.75 -2.13 1.24
C ALA A 19 -19.25 -2.27 0.91
N ALA A 20 -20.12 -1.51 1.58
CA ALA A 20 -21.58 -1.67 1.50
C ALA A 20 -22.32 -0.53 0.76
N GLN A 21 -21.62 0.34 0.03
CA GLN A 21 -22.28 1.35 -0.81
C GLN A 21 -22.79 0.68 -2.10
N PRO A 22 -24.09 0.77 -2.41
CA PRO A 22 -24.66 0.21 -3.63
C PRO A 22 -24.25 1.05 -4.85
N GLU A 23 -23.91 0.38 -5.95
CA GLU A 23 -23.59 1.01 -7.23
C GLU A 23 -24.87 1.62 -7.86
N ASP A 24 -24.78 2.88 -8.28
CA ASP A 24 -25.83 3.58 -9.03
C ASP A 24 -25.76 3.16 -10.50
N GLU A 25 -26.60 2.18 -10.87
CA GLU A 25 -26.89 1.84 -12.26
C GLU A 25 -27.75 2.94 -12.89
N SER A 26 -27.18 3.77 -13.77
CA SER A 26 -27.99 4.31 -14.86
C SER A 26 -27.23 4.68 -16.15
N LYS A 27 -27.65 3.98 -17.20
CA LYS A 27 -27.80 4.36 -18.64
C LYS A 27 -26.71 3.99 -19.64
N GLU A 28 -26.99 2.86 -20.29
CA GLU A 28 -26.67 2.55 -21.68
C GLU A 28 -27.08 3.66 -22.66
N GLY A 29 -26.30 3.81 -23.74
CA GLY A 29 -26.75 4.48 -24.96
C GLY A 29 -25.64 4.76 -25.98
N GLY A 30 -25.34 3.78 -26.84
CA GLY A 30 -25.08 4.09 -28.26
C GLY A 30 -23.72 3.75 -28.87
N ALA A 31 -23.78 2.76 -29.77
CA ALA A 31 -23.05 2.64 -31.04
C ALA A 31 -21.61 2.07 -31.03
N THR A 32 -21.58 0.74 -31.17
CA THR A 32 -20.74 -0.07 -32.07
C THR A 32 -19.86 0.69 -33.05
N GLN A 33 -18.54 0.63 -32.84
CA GLN A 33 -17.56 0.57 -33.91
C GLN A 33 -16.65 -0.65 -33.72
N THR A 34 -17.11 -1.72 -34.37
CA THR A 34 -16.31 -2.59 -35.23
C THR A 34 -14.94 -3.02 -34.70
N ALA A 35 -14.94 -4.24 -34.16
CA ALA A 35 -13.79 -5.13 -34.16
C ALA A 35 -13.06 -5.08 -35.52
N LEU A 36 -11.75 -4.83 -35.51
CA LEU A 36 -10.70 -5.30 -36.44
C LEU A 36 -9.44 -4.42 -36.31
N HIS A 37 -8.47 -4.89 -35.50
CA HIS A 37 -7.04 -4.52 -35.36
C HIS A 37 -6.72 -4.54 -33.85
N ASP A 38 -5.89 -5.42 -33.29
CA ASP A 38 -4.53 -5.74 -33.72
C ASP A 38 -4.10 -7.06 -33.03
N SER A 39 -4.47 -8.20 -33.61
CA SER A 39 -3.99 -9.53 -33.17
C SER A 39 -2.74 -9.98 -33.93
N SER A 40 -2.07 -9.06 -34.63
CA SER A 40 -1.02 -9.38 -35.62
C SER A 40 0.25 -8.57 -35.36
N ARG A 41 0.85 -8.73 -34.17
CA ARG A 41 2.24 -8.31 -33.93
C ARG A 41 3.08 -9.41 -33.28
N ALA A 42 3.05 -10.59 -33.87
CA ALA A 42 4.26 -11.43 -33.95
C ALA A 42 5.19 -10.86 -35.04
N GLY A 43 5.56 -9.58 -34.90
CA GLY A 43 6.52 -8.93 -35.78
C GLY A 43 7.91 -9.45 -35.45
N VAL A 44 8.62 -9.95 -36.47
CA VAL A 44 10.06 -10.20 -36.43
C VAL A 44 10.72 -9.01 -35.74
N ARG A 45 11.25 -9.21 -34.53
CA ARG A 45 11.97 -8.17 -33.79
C ARG A 45 13.26 -7.90 -34.57
N GLY A 46 13.22 -6.93 -35.48
CA GLY A 46 14.43 -6.34 -36.05
C GLY A 46 15.35 -5.85 -34.94
N PRO A 47 16.64 -5.57 -35.22
CA PRO A 47 17.60 -5.14 -34.21
C PRO A 47 17.00 -3.97 -33.43
N GLN A 48 16.69 -4.17 -32.15
CA GLN A 48 16.17 -3.09 -31.32
C GLN A 48 17.24 -2.02 -31.27
N ALA A 49 16.87 -0.78 -31.58
CA ALA A 49 17.79 0.34 -31.45
C ALA A 49 18.39 0.35 -30.04
N PRO A 50 19.69 0.66 -29.87
CA PRO A 50 20.32 0.66 -28.56
C PRO A 50 19.55 1.52 -27.56
N TYR A 51 19.28 0.98 -26.37
CA TYR A 51 18.62 1.72 -25.30
C TYR A 51 19.43 2.97 -24.94
N LYS A 52 18.83 4.14 -25.10
CA LYS A 52 19.43 5.41 -24.66
C LYS A 52 18.96 5.67 -23.23
N MET A 53 19.89 5.63 -22.28
CA MET A 53 19.56 5.97 -20.90
C MET A 53 19.04 7.42 -20.82
N PRO A 54 17.90 7.66 -20.16
CA PRO A 54 17.52 9.01 -19.82
C PRO A 54 18.55 9.62 -18.84
N PRO A 55 18.60 10.96 -18.71
CA PRO A 55 19.44 11.60 -17.72
C PRO A 55 19.23 11.01 -16.33
N LEU A 56 20.32 10.78 -15.58
CA LEU A 56 20.29 10.06 -14.30
C LEU A 56 19.24 10.62 -13.33
N GLY A 57 19.14 11.94 -13.20
CA GLY A 57 18.16 12.58 -12.33
C GLY A 57 16.71 12.22 -12.70
N LYS A 58 16.39 12.21 -14.00
CA LYS A 58 15.08 11.80 -14.48
C LYS A 58 14.83 10.31 -14.22
N ALA A 59 15.83 9.46 -14.50
CA ALA A 59 15.73 8.02 -14.22
C ALA A 59 15.49 7.70 -12.73
N LEU A 60 16.09 8.49 -11.82
CA LEU A 60 15.93 8.33 -10.38
C LEU A 60 14.55 8.80 -9.90
N LEU A 61 14.06 9.94 -10.41
CA LEU A 61 12.81 10.56 -9.97
C LEU A 61 11.56 10.00 -10.67
N ASP A 62 11.68 9.46 -11.87
CA ASP A 62 10.56 8.81 -12.55
C ASP A 62 10.08 7.60 -11.75
N ASN A 63 8.76 7.50 -11.58
CA ASN A 63 8.10 6.42 -10.82
C ASN A 63 8.61 6.29 -9.38
N LEU A 64 8.93 7.41 -8.73
CA LEU A 64 9.51 7.40 -7.39
C LEU A 64 8.64 6.68 -6.36
N HIS A 65 7.31 6.84 -6.43
CA HIS A 65 6.38 6.15 -5.55
C HIS A 65 6.54 4.62 -5.62
N ASN A 66 6.59 4.06 -6.84
CA ASN A 66 6.76 2.61 -7.05
C ASN A 66 8.08 2.10 -6.48
N LYS A 67 9.12 2.94 -6.42
CA LYS A 67 10.39 2.57 -5.79
C LYS A 67 10.28 2.63 -4.26
N LEU A 68 9.70 3.71 -3.73
CA LEU A 68 9.68 3.96 -2.29
C LEU A 68 8.64 3.13 -1.53
N ILE A 69 7.57 2.67 -2.18
CA ILE A 69 6.51 1.89 -1.51
C ILE A 69 7.00 0.54 -0.97
N HIS A 70 8.09 0.00 -1.50
CA HIS A 70 8.67 -1.27 -1.03
C HIS A 70 9.20 -1.18 0.40
N PHE A 71 9.70 -0.02 0.82
CA PHE A 71 10.24 0.16 2.17
C PHE A 71 9.18 -0.05 3.26
N PRO A 72 8.06 0.69 3.30
CA PRO A 72 7.05 0.47 4.33
C PRO A 72 6.45 -0.93 4.27
N ILE A 73 6.29 -1.54 3.09
CA ILE A 73 5.77 -2.91 2.97
C ILE A 73 6.75 -3.90 3.63
N VAL A 74 7.99 -3.96 3.17
CA VAL A 74 8.96 -4.96 3.65
C VAL A 74 9.31 -4.74 5.11
N LEU A 75 9.56 -3.49 5.52
CA LEU A 75 9.89 -3.18 6.91
C LEU A 75 8.75 -3.55 7.85
N THR A 76 7.49 -3.35 7.45
CA THR A 76 6.33 -3.74 8.27
C THR A 76 6.26 -5.25 8.44
N LEU A 77 6.44 -6.02 7.36
CA LEU A 77 6.41 -7.48 7.42
C LEU A 77 7.54 -8.03 8.30
N VAL A 78 8.77 -7.53 8.12
CA VAL A 78 9.93 -7.92 8.91
C VAL A 78 9.76 -7.50 10.38
N ALA A 79 9.28 -6.28 10.63
CA ALA A 79 8.98 -5.81 11.99
C ALA A 79 7.93 -6.70 12.67
N ALA A 80 6.89 -7.13 11.96
CA ALA A 80 5.82 -7.96 12.51
C ALA A 80 6.36 -9.33 12.95
N VAL A 81 7.18 -9.95 12.09
CA VAL A 81 7.90 -11.19 12.41
C VAL A 81 8.81 -10.99 13.63
N MET A 82 9.61 -9.91 13.65
CA MET A 82 10.54 -9.66 14.75
C MET A 82 9.84 -9.38 16.08
N VAL A 83 8.70 -8.69 16.07
CA VAL A 83 7.87 -8.50 17.27
C VAL A 83 7.35 -9.85 17.80
N ILE A 84 6.96 -10.78 16.92
CA ILE A 84 6.55 -12.14 17.31
C ILE A 84 7.74 -12.94 17.87
N VAL A 85 8.89 -12.89 17.21
CA VAL A 85 10.12 -13.57 17.65
C VAL A 85 10.56 -13.06 19.03
N ALA A 86 10.51 -11.74 19.25
CA ALA A 86 10.89 -11.12 20.51
C ALA A 86 10.07 -11.60 21.71
N ARG A 87 8.85 -12.12 21.50
CA ARG A 87 8.04 -12.73 22.57
C ARG A 87 8.65 -13.99 23.16
N LYS A 88 9.38 -14.77 22.34
CA LYS A 88 10.08 -15.99 22.78
C LYS A 88 11.57 -15.74 23.04
N LYS A 89 12.14 -14.69 22.43
CA LYS A 89 13.55 -14.36 22.47
C LYS A 89 13.72 -12.85 22.77
N PRO A 90 13.61 -12.44 24.05
CA PRO A 90 13.60 -11.02 24.44
C PRO A 90 14.81 -10.22 23.98
N GLN A 91 15.95 -10.86 23.72
CA GLN A 91 17.16 -10.21 23.19
C GLN A 91 16.94 -9.51 21.84
N TYR A 92 15.91 -9.89 21.07
CA TYR A 92 15.57 -9.25 19.80
C TYR A 92 14.58 -8.09 19.92
N GLU A 93 14.12 -7.76 21.13
CA GLU A 93 13.18 -6.66 21.35
C GLU A 93 13.69 -5.31 20.81
N PRO A 94 14.96 -4.89 21.02
CA PRO A 94 15.44 -3.62 20.49
C PRO A 94 15.41 -3.59 18.95
N VAL A 95 15.70 -4.72 18.31
CA VAL A 95 15.64 -4.86 16.84
C VAL A 95 14.21 -4.68 16.35
N ALA A 96 13.25 -5.37 16.99
CA ALA A 96 11.84 -5.23 16.67
C ALA A 96 11.35 -3.79 16.87
N TYR A 97 11.76 -3.14 17.96
CA TYR A 97 11.42 -1.75 18.26
C TYR A 97 11.87 -0.79 17.14
N TRP A 98 13.14 -0.86 16.74
CA TRP A 98 13.65 0.03 15.69
C TRP A 98 13.09 -0.28 14.31
N LEU A 99 12.78 -1.56 14.00
CA LEU A 99 12.12 -1.92 12.76
C LEU A 99 10.69 -1.35 12.67
N VAL A 100 9.93 -1.36 13.77
CA VAL A 100 8.60 -0.71 13.82
C VAL A 100 8.71 0.78 13.54
N TRP A 101 9.70 1.46 14.13
CA TRP A 101 9.97 2.88 13.86
C TRP A 101 10.39 3.13 12.40
N ALA A 102 11.32 2.32 11.87
CA ALA A 102 11.76 2.45 10.48
C ALA A 102 10.60 2.25 9.50
N ALA A 103 9.74 1.26 9.75
CA ALA A 103 8.53 1.03 8.98
C ALA A 103 7.62 2.26 9.00
N ALA A 104 7.31 2.79 10.19
CA ALA A 104 6.45 3.96 10.33
C ALA A 104 7.01 5.22 9.64
N LEU A 105 8.31 5.49 9.80
CA LEU A 105 8.95 6.65 9.17
C LEU A 105 9.01 6.53 7.64
N SER A 106 9.18 5.31 7.11
CA SER A 106 9.21 5.08 5.66
C SER A 106 7.87 5.31 4.95
N VAL A 107 6.76 5.34 5.70
CA VAL A 107 5.42 5.69 5.16
C VAL A 107 5.38 7.15 4.68
N ILE A 108 6.10 8.06 5.35
CA ILE A 108 6.07 9.50 5.07
C ILE A 108 6.45 9.79 3.60
N PRO A 109 7.64 9.40 3.11
CA PRO A 109 8.01 9.65 1.73
C PRO A 109 7.15 8.85 0.74
N ALA A 110 6.67 7.66 1.10
CA ALA A 110 5.77 6.87 0.25
C ALA A 110 4.42 7.58 0.04
N TYR A 111 3.86 8.21 1.08
CA TYR A 111 2.63 8.98 1.01
C TYR A 111 2.77 10.19 0.09
N PHE A 112 3.78 11.04 0.31
CA PHE A 112 3.94 12.26 -0.50
C PHE A 112 4.21 11.94 -1.98
N THR A 113 5.02 10.91 -2.25
CA THR A 113 5.24 10.47 -3.63
C THR A 113 4.00 9.83 -4.24
N GLY A 114 3.14 9.20 -3.44
CA GLY A 114 1.84 8.67 -3.87
C GLY A 114 0.86 9.78 -4.24
N LYS A 115 0.71 10.82 -3.40
CA LYS A 115 -0.10 12.01 -3.73
C LYS A 115 0.35 12.69 -5.02
N ALA A 116 1.66 12.78 -5.25
CA ALA A 116 2.18 13.32 -6.50
C ALA A 116 1.86 12.42 -7.71
N ALA A 117 1.79 11.10 -7.52
CA ALA A 117 1.45 10.15 -8.57
C ALA A 117 -0.05 10.10 -8.89
N GLU A 118 -0.91 10.39 -7.91
CA GLU A 118 -2.37 10.31 -8.03
C GLU A 118 -2.96 11.15 -9.16
N GLN A 119 -2.37 12.32 -9.45
CA GLN A 119 -2.75 13.19 -10.57
C GLN A 119 -2.80 12.47 -11.93
N HIS A 120 -2.10 11.34 -12.07
CA HIS A 120 -2.14 10.54 -13.29
C HIS A 120 -3.47 9.80 -13.49
N PHE A 121 -4.30 9.69 -12.47
CA PHE A 121 -5.55 8.94 -12.47
C PHE A 121 -6.80 9.82 -12.44
N GLU A 122 -6.67 11.12 -12.18
CA GLU A 122 -7.80 12.07 -12.16
C GLU A 122 -8.58 12.08 -13.48
N GLY A 123 -9.90 11.90 -13.41
CA GLY A 123 -10.80 11.83 -14.56
C GLY A 123 -10.61 10.61 -15.46
N LYS A 124 -9.91 9.56 -14.99
CA LYS A 124 -9.63 8.33 -15.76
C LYS A 124 -10.34 7.11 -15.15
N PRO A 125 -10.53 6.02 -15.91
CA PRO A 125 -11.28 4.85 -15.44
C PRO A 125 -10.79 4.20 -14.13
N LYS A 126 -9.52 4.43 -13.75
CA LYS A 126 -8.92 3.89 -12.52
C LYS A 126 -8.87 4.87 -11.34
N GLU A 127 -9.49 6.04 -11.46
CA GLU A 127 -9.52 7.07 -10.42
C GLU A 127 -10.03 6.51 -9.08
N TRP A 128 -11.16 5.80 -9.10
CA TRP A 128 -11.76 5.19 -7.91
C TRP A 128 -10.78 4.23 -7.19
N LEU A 129 -9.97 3.49 -7.95
CA LEU A 129 -8.99 2.55 -7.40
C LEU A 129 -7.79 3.30 -6.82
N ALA A 130 -7.38 4.41 -7.45
CA ALA A 130 -6.33 5.28 -6.93
C ALA A 130 -6.75 5.93 -5.61
N GLU A 131 -7.98 6.44 -5.53
CA GLU A 131 -8.54 6.97 -4.29
C GLU A 131 -8.65 5.91 -3.20
N PHE A 132 -9.10 4.70 -3.55
CA PHE A 132 -9.19 3.59 -2.59
C PHE A 132 -7.79 3.23 -2.05
N HIS A 133 -6.79 3.14 -2.93
CA HIS A 133 -5.41 2.87 -2.57
C HIS A 133 -4.81 3.96 -1.68
N GLU A 134 -5.12 5.24 -1.94
CA GLU A 134 -4.71 6.35 -1.08
C GLU A 134 -5.33 6.22 0.32
N LYS A 135 -6.66 6.07 0.39
CA LYS A 135 -7.41 5.94 1.64
C LYS A 135 -6.87 4.75 2.47
N GLN A 136 -6.62 3.62 1.82
CA GLN A 136 -6.00 2.45 2.44
C GLN A 136 -4.60 2.79 3.01
N GLY A 137 -3.80 3.54 2.26
CA GLY A 137 -2.48 4.00 2.69
C GLY A 137 -2.52 4.89 3.94
N ILE A 138 -3.51 5.78 4.04
CA ILE A 138 -3.72 6.65 5.21
C ILE A 138 -4.10 5.81 6.44
N VAL A 139 -5.00 4.84 6.30
CA VAL A 139 -5.37 3.95 7.42
C VAL A 139 -4.17 3.13 7.90
N ILE A 140 -3.33 2.65 6.97
CA ILE A 140 -2.06 1.99 7.29
C ILE A 140 -1.15 2.95 8.06
N ALA A 141 -0.95 4.18 7.59
CA ALA A 141 -0.12 5.18 8.26
C ALA A 141 -0.56 5.44 9.72
N ILE A 142 -1.86 5.63 9.94
CA ILE A 142 -2.44 5.81 11.27
C ILE A 142 -2.21 4.56 12.13
N THR A 143 -2.40 3.37 11.57
CA THR A 143 -2.22 2.11 12.28
C THR A 143 -0.73 1.86 12.61
N GLN A 144 0.21 2.24 11.74
CA GLN A 144 1.66 2.25 12.04
C GLN A 144 1.97 3.16 13.23
N ALA A 145 1.38 4.36 13.28
CA ALA A 145 1.57 5.26 14.42
C ALA A 145 1.04 4.63 15.73
N LEU A 146 -0.13 3.97 15.69
CA LEU A 146 -0.65 3.22 16.83
C LEU A 146 0.27 2.05 17.23
N TRP A 147 0.90 1.39 16.25
CA TRP A 147 1.86 0.32 16.52
C TRP A 147 3.10 0.85 17.23
N VAL A 148 3.67 1.96 16.77
CA VAL A 148 4.76 2.68 17.44
C VAL A 148 4.36 3.04 18.86
N LEU A 149 3.21 3.68 19.06
CA LEU A 149 2.71 4.06 20.39
C LEU A 149 2.55 2.84 21.32
N SER A 150 2.10 1.71 20.77
CA SER A 150 1.96 0.46 21.54
C SER A 150 3.30 -0.05 22.06
N MET A 151 4.40 0.22 21.34
CA MET A 151 5.76 -0.17 21.71
C MET A 151 6.36 0.73 22.80
N LEU A 152 5.85 1.95 23.00
CA LEU A 152 6.42 2.91 23.97
C LEU A 152 6.15 2.55 25.44
N LYS A 153 5.02 1.91 25.75
CA LYS A 153 4.65 1.53 27.13
C LYS A 153 4.65 0.01 27.30
N ALA A 154 5.24 -0.48 28.40
CA ALA A 154 5.31 -1.91 28.70
C ALA A 154 3.93 -2.60 28.73
N GLN A 155 2.91 -1.92 29.26
CA GLN A 155 1.55 -2.46 29.37
C GLN A 155 0.87 -2.68 28.01
N THR A 156 1.15 -1.82 27.02
CA THR A 156 0.59 -1.94 25.66
C THR A 156 1.43 -2.83 24.77
N ARG A 157 2.73 -2.95 25.05
CA ARG A 157 3.70 -3.72 24.26
C ARG A 157 3.31 -5.18 24.10
N ARG A 158 2.70 -5.79 25.12
CA ARG A 158 2.20 -7.18 25.07
C ARG A 158 1.16 -7.44 23.97
N PHE A 159 0.51 -6.39 23.46
CA PHE A 159 -0.48 -6.45 22.37
C PHE A 159 0.07 -5.98 21.02
N ALA A 160 1.31 -5.48 20.96
CA ALA A 160 1.91 -4.95 19.74
C ALA A 160 1.96 -5.99 18.60
N TRP A 161 2.06 -7.28 18.92
CA TRP A 161 2.05 -8.35 17.92
C TRP A 161 0.70 -8.47 17.18
N ILE A 162 -0.42 -8.17 17.85
CA ILE A 162 -1.76 -8.19 17.23
C ILE A 162 -1.85 -7.08 16.19
N ILE A 163 -1.39 -5.88 16.56
CA ILE A 163 -1.32 -4.73 15.63
C ILE A 163 -0.39 -5.06 14.46
N GLY A 164 0.77 -5.69 14.74
CA GLY A 164 1.72 -6.11 13.71
C GLY A 164 1.14 -7.11 12.70
N ILE A 165 0.35 -8.10 13.15
CA ILE A 165 -0.33 -9.05 12.25
C ILE A 165 -1.39 -8.33 11.42
N LEU A 166 -2.21 -7.48 12.05
CA LEU A 166 -3.21 -6.68 11.35
C LEU A 166 -2.55 -5.83 10.26
N LEU A 167 -1.46 -5.14 10.59
CA LEU A 167 -0.69 -4.33 9.65
C LEU A 167 -0.09 -5.17 8.53
N ALA A 168 0.45 -6.36 8.83
CA ALA A 168 0.96 -7.27 7.81
C ALA A 168 -0.13 -7.61 6.78
N CYS A 169 -1.35 -7.92 7.21
CA CYS A 169 -2.47 -8.16 6.30
C CYS A 169 -2.82 -6.90 5.48
N MET A 170 -2.88 -5.73 6.12
CA MET A 170 -3.21 -4.49 5.44
C MET A 170 -2.18 -4.09 4.37
N VAL A 171 -0.87 -4.21 4.65
CA VAL A 171 0.18 -3.86 3.68
C VAL A 171 0.26 -4.84 2.52
N LEU A 172 -0.08 -6.13 2.73
CA LEU A 172 -0.24 -7.08 1.63
C LEU A 172 -1.42 -6.69 0.72
N GLY A 173 -2.55 -6.30 1.31
CA GLY A 173 -3.68 -5.75 0.57
C GLY A 173 -3.31 -4.48 -0.21
N GLN A 174 -2.52 -3.59 0.40
CA GLN A 174 -2.06 -2.35 -0.26
C GLN A 174 -1.12 -2.65 -1.42
N GLY A 175 -0.25 -3.65 -1.28
CA GLY A 175 0.60 -4.13 -2.36
C GLY A 175 -0.22 -4.69 -3.53
N PHE A 176 -1.30 -5.42 -3.23
CA PHE A 176 -2.21 -5.94 -4.25
C PHE A 176 -2.91 -4.82 -5.03
N THR A 177 -3.53 -3.85 -4.35
CA THR A 177 -4.21 -2.73 -5.03
C THR A 177 -3.24 -1.83 -5.80
N GLY A 178 -2.04 -1.58 -5.24
CA GLY A 178 -0.97 -0.87 -5.95
C GLY A 178 -0.50 -1.61 -7.21
N GLY A 179 -0.44 -2.95 -7.15
CA GLY A 179 -0.14 -3.79 -8.31
C GLY A 179 -1.17 -3.65 -9.43
N LEU A 180 -2.47 -3.61 -9.10
CA LEU A 180 -3.57 -3.39 -10.04
C LEU A 180 -3.53 -1.99 -10.67
N LEU A 181 -3.17 -0.96 -9.90
CA LEU A 181 -2.97 0.39 -10.44
C LEU A 181 -1.84 0.43 -11.45
N ALA A 182 -0.69 -0.15 -11.10
CA ALA A 182 0.51 -0.11 -11.92
C ALA A 182 0.44 -1.00 -13.19
N HIS A 183 -0.24 -2.14 -13.12
CA HIS A 183 -0.18 -3.16 -14.19
C HIS A 183 -1.55 -3.69 -14.64
N GLY A 184 -2.65 -3.33 -13.98
CA GLY A 184 -3.98 -3.72 -14.45
C GLY A 184 -4.24 -3.15 -15.85
N HIS A 185 -4.90 -3.90 -16.72
CA HIS A 185 -5.35 -3.42 -18.02
C HIS A 185 -6.86 -3.22 -18.01
#